data_AF-A0A161X970-F1
#
_entry.id   AF-A0A161X970-F1
#
_cell.length_a   1.000
_cell.length_b   1.000
_cell.length_c   1.000
_cell.angle_alpha   90.00
_cell.angle_beta   90.00
_cell.angle_gamma   90.00
#
_symmetry.space_group_name_H-M   'P 1'
#
loop_
_entity.id
_entity.type
_entity.pdbx_description
1 polymer ?
#
loop_
_entity_poly.entity_id
_entity_poly.type
_entity_poly.pdbx_seq_one_letter_code
_entity_poly.pdbx_strand_id
1 'polypeptide(L)'
;MRNFKKLVIGAVSVIMLFGGAYITNYFFNMMKYRTIIKELSISKVDLSKIPDGNFTGSFDAIFVEAKVNVIVKNHKIVDVKLINHKNERGQKAEVIPQKVVHAQSLQVDAVSGATNSSKVILKAIENALISGENK
;
A
#
# COMPACT_ATOMS: atom_id res chain seq x y z
N MET A 1 -23.82 -43.92 20.86
CA MET A 1 -24.37 -42.55 20.66
C MET A 1 -23.81 -41.48 21.61
N ARG A 2 -23.67 -41.70 22.93
CA ARG A 2 -23.22 -40.65 23.89
C ARG A 2 -21.79 -40.12 23.66
N ASN A 3 -20.84 -40.99 23.34
CA ASN A 3 -19.44 -40.61 23.10
C ASN A 3 -19.26 -39.87 21.76
N PHE A 4 -20.06 -40.23 20.74
CA PHE A 4 -20.09 -39.55 19.45
C PHE A 4 -20.58 -38.10 19.58
N LYS A 5 -21.65 -37.85 20.37
CA LYS A 5 -22.14 -36.49 20.64
C LYS A 5 -21.08 -35.60 21.33
N LYS A 6 -20.32 -36.15 22.30
CA LYS A 6 -19.23 -35.42 22.97
C LYS A 6 -18.09 -35.06 22.01
N LEU A 7 -17.75 -35.98 21.10
CA LEU A 7 -16.71 -35.77 20.09
C LEU A 7 -17.13 -34.68 19.07
N VAL A 8 -18.39 -34.71 18.63
CA VAL A 8 -18.97 -33.67 17.75
C VAL A 8 -18.97 -32.29 18.44
N ILE A 9 -19.39 -32.21 19.71
CA ILE A 9 -19.38 -30.95 20.47
C ILE A 9 -17.95 -30.41 20.62
N GLY A 10 -16.98 -31.27 20.95
CA GLY A 10 -15.57 -30.90 21.04
C GLY A 10 -15.03 -30.34 19.71
N ALA A 11 -15.31 -31.02 18.59
CA ALA A 11 -14.87 -30.57 17.27
C ALA A 11 -15.51 -29.22 16.87
N VAL A 12 -16.79 -29.01 17.16
CA VAL A 12 -17.50 -27.76 16.87
C VAL A 12 -16.97 -26.59 17.71
N SER A 13 -16.66 -26.82 18.99
CA SER A 13 -16.01 -25.81 19.84
C SER A 13 -14.64 -25.41 19.33
N VAL A 14 -13.85 -26.38 18.84
CA VAL A 14 -12.53 -26.11 18.26
C VAL A 14 -12.65 -25.29 16.98
N ILE A 15 -13.62 -25.59 16.10
CA ILE A 15 -13.88 -24.80 14.87
C ILE A 15 -14.32 -23.38 15.22
N MET A 16 -15.17 -23.19 16.24
CA MET A 16 -15.56 -21.84 16.69
C MET A 16 -14.40 -21.05 17.27
N LEU A 17 -13.47 -21.69 17.99
CA LEU A 17 -12.27 -21.03 18.51
C LEU A 17 -11.34 -20.59 17.38
N PHE A 18 -11.09 -21.45 16.38
CA PHE A 18 -10.27 -21.10 15.21
C PHE A 18 -10.94 -20.04 14.33
N GLY A 19 -12.26 -20.15 14.09
CA GLY A 19 -13.04 -19.14 13.38
C GLY A 19 -13.03 -17.80 14.13
N GLY A 20 -13.19 -17.83 15.45
CA GLY A 20 -13.10 -16.66 16.31
C GLY A 20 -11.73 -15.99 16.23
N ALA A 21 -10.64 -16.75 16.34
CA ALA A 21 -9.27 -16.24 16.22
C ALA A 21 -8.98 -15.63 14.83
N TYR A 22 -9.51 -16.23 13.77
CA TYR A 22 -9.37 -15.68 12.42
C TYR A 22 -10.12 -14.34 12.27
N ILE A 23 -11.36 -14.26 12.75
CA ILE A 23 -12.18 -13.05 12.71
C ILE A 23 -11.54 -11.93 13.54
N THR A 24 -11.06 -12.22 14.75
CA THR A 24 -10.39 -11.21 15.59
C THR A 24 -9.12 -10.70 14.94
N ASN A 25 -8.31 -11.58 14.34
CA ASN A 25 -7.13 -11.18 13.58
C ASN A 25 -7.48 -10.28 12.38
N TYR A 26 -8.50 -10.66 11.59
CA TYR A 26 -8.97 -9.85 10.47
C TYR A 26 -9.46 -8.47 10.93
N PHE A 27 -10.27 -8.44 12.00
CA PHE A 27 -10.78 -7.20 12.57
C PHE A 27 -9.66 -6.29 13.06
N PHE A 28 -8.68 -6.84 13.78
CA PHE A 28 -7.53 -6.10 14.27
C PHE A 28 -6.67 -5.54 13.13
N ASN A 29 -6.42 -6.34 12.09
CA ASN A 29 -5.72 -5.89 10.88
C ASN A 29 -6.50 -4.78 10.16
N MET A 30 -7.83 -4.88 10.09
CA MET A 30 -8.69 -3.84 9.51
C MET A 30 -8.65 -2.54 10.31
N MET A 31 -8.60 -2.60 11.64
CA MET A 31 -8.41 -1.41 12.47
C MET A 31 -7.06 -0.75 12.19
N LYS A 32 -5.97 -1.54 12.19
CA LYS A 32 -4.63 -1.04 11.87
C LYS A 32 -4.57 -0.41 10.48
N TYR A 33 -5.14 -1.05 9.48
CA TYR A 33 -5.19 -0.53 8.11
C TYR A 33 -5.85 0.85 8.05
N ARG A 34 -7.02 0.99 8.71
CA ARG A 34 -7.73 2.27 8.75
C ARG A 34 -6.89 3.35 9.43
N THR A 35 -6.18 3.03 10.51
CA THR A 35 -5.26 3.97 11.17
C THR A 35 -4.14 4.39 10.24
N ILE A 36 -3.44 3.43 9.62
CA ILE A 36 -2.36 3.70 8.66
C ILE A 36 -2.84 4.64 7.56
N ILE A 37 -3.97 4.35 6.92
CA ILE A 37 -4.50 5.16 5.81
C ILE A 37 -4.98 6.54 6.27
N LYS A 38 -5.50 6.66 7.50
CA LYS A 38 -5.95 7.94 8.06
C LYS A 38 -4.77 8.86 8.35
N GLU A 39 -3.70 8.31 8.89
CA GLU A 39 -2.47 9.04 9.24
C GLU A 39 -1.54 9.23 8.04
N LEU A 40 -1.77 8.49 6.95
CA LEU A 40 -0.99 8.56 5.74
C LEU A 40 -1.07 9.96 5.10
N SER A 41 0.04 10.67 5.22
CA SER A 41 0.32 11.91 4.49
C SER A 41 1.38 11.67 3.43
N ILE A 42 1.23 12.39 2.32
CA ILE A 42 2.18 12.45 1.22
C ILE A 42 2.78 13.85 1.31
N SER A 43 4.08 13.93 1.56
CA SER A 43 4.78 15.21 1.70
C SER A 43 5.16 15.75 0.33
N LYS A 44 5.33 17.07 0.26
CA LYS A 44 5.93 17.70 -0.92
C LYS A 44 7.41 17.34 -0.98
N VAL A 45 7.83 16.77 -2.10
CA VAL A 45 9.24 16.48 -2.39
C VAL A 45 9.82 17.62 -3.23
N ASP A 46 11.02 18.07 -2.88
CA ASP A 46 11.78 19.04 -3.65
C ASP A 46 12.68 18.31 -4.66
N LEU A 47 12.23 18.19 -5.91
CA LEU A 47 12.96 17.48 -6.96
C LEU A 47 14.34 18.07 -7.27
N SER A 48 14.57 19.36 -6.97
CA SER A 48 15.87 20.01 -7.19
C SER A 48 16.99 19.42 -6.32
N LYS A 49 16.63 18.73 -5.24
CA LYS A 49 17.57 18.05 -4.34
C LYS A 49 17.77 16.57 -4.70
N ILE A 50 16.99 16.05 -5.63
CA ILE A 50 17.06 14.64 -5.99
C ILE A 50 18.05 14.49 -7.15
N PRO A 51 19.15 13.75 -6.96
CA PRO A 51 20.13 13.54 -8.02
C PRO A 51 19.59 12.60 -9.10
N ASP A 52 20.27 12.60 -10.24
CA ASP A 52 20.00 11.64 -11.31
C ASP A 52 20.23 10.21 -10.82
N GLY A 53 19.29 9.33 -11.11
CA GLY A 53 19.39 7.97 -10.62
C GLY A 53 18.12 7.15 -10.76
N ASN A 54 18.20 5.94 -10.22
CA ASN A 54 17.10 5.01 -10.13
C ASN A 54 16.87 4.64 -8.66
N PHE A 55 15.67 4.90 -8.16
CA PHE A 55 15.30 4.75 -6.77
C PHE A 55 14.11 3.80 -6.61
N THR A 56 14.21 2.85 -5.70
CA THR A 56 13.12 1.92 -5.41
C THR A 56 12.48 2.30 -4.09
N GLY A 57 11.15 2.36 -4.07
CA GLY A 57 10.38 2.66 -2.87
C GLY A 57 9.19 1.73 -2.75
N SER A 58 8.76 1.49 -1.52
CA SER A 58 7.60 0.67 -1.20
C SER A 58 6.85 1.20 0.00
N PHE A 59 5.57 0.84 0.09
CA PHE A 59 4.74 1.11 1.25
C PHE A 59 3.69 0.01 1.41
N ASP A 60 3.61 -0.58 2.61
CA ASP A 60 2.65 -1.63 2.96
C ASP A 60 1.65 -1.11 4.00
N ALA A 61 0.38 -1.09 3.61
CA ALA A 61 -0.75 -0.79 4.47
C ALA A 61 -1.59 -2.05 4.73
N ILE A 62 -0.96 -3.21 4.95
CA ILE A 62 -1.60 -4.49 5.30
C ILE A 62 -2.41 -5.12 4.15
N PHE A 63 -3.54 -4.50 3.79
CA PHE A 63 -4.41 -4.97 2.70
C PHE A 63 -4.01 -4.39 1.35
N VAL A 64 -3.30 -3.26 1.35
CA VAL A 64 -2.87 -2.57 0.13
C VAL A 64 -1.39 -2.25 0.24
N GLU A 65 -0.62 -2.64 -0.75
CA GLU A 65 0.83 -2.42 -0.81
C GLU A 65 1.21 -1.98 -2.22
N ALA A 66 2.19 -1.08 -2.34
CA ALA A 66 2.82 -0.76 -3.61
C ALA A 66 4.34 -0.78 -3.51
N LYS A 67 4.99 -1.22 -4.60
CA LYS A 67 6.42 -1.10 -4.82
C LYS A 67 6.66 -0.48 -6.18
N VAL A 68 7.51 0.54 -6.24
CA VAL A 68 7.81 1.31 -7.45
C VAL A 68 9.30 1.46 -7.67
N ASN A 69 9.65 1.73 -8.91
CA ASN A 69 10.99 2.13 -9.34
C ASN A 69 10.86 3.49 -10.04
N VAL A 70 11.54 4.51 -9.51
CA VAL A 70 11.46 5.89 -9.96
C VAL A 70 12.78 6.26 -10.59
N ILE A 71 12.74 6.74 -11.83
CA ILE A 71 13.92 7.22 -12.55
C ILE A 71 13.88 8.75 -12.55
N VAL A 72 14.97 9.36 -12.10
CA VAL A 72 15.16 10.82 -12.11
C VAL A 72 16.31 11.17 -13.05
N LYS A 73 16.11 12.18 -13.90
CA LYS A 73 17.15 12.78 -14.74
C LYS A 73 16.98 14.29 -14.82
N ASN A 74 18.07 15.04 -14.69
CA ASN A 74 18.08 16.50 -14.62
C ASN A 74 17.01 17.04 -13.65
N HIS A 75 16.94 16.48 -12.45
CA HIS A 75 15.93 16.82 -11.42
C HIS A 75 14.47 16.67 -11.86
N LYS A 76 14.20 15.81 -12.84
CA LYS A 76 12.85 15.48 -13.33
C LYS A 76 12.58 14.00 -13.20
N ILE A 77 11.35 13.66 -12.80
CA ILE A 77 10.85 12.28 -12.79
C ILE A 77 10.61 11.87 -14.25
N VAL A 78 11.47 11.02 -14.81
CA VAL A 78 11.33 10.59 -16.21
C VAL A 78 10.49 9.33 -16.35
N ASP A 79 10.46 8.49 -15.32
CA ASP A 79 9.64 7.28 -15.31
C ASP A 79 9.30 6.87 -13.88
N VAL A 80 8.15 6.23 -13.71
CA VAL A 80 7.73 5.55 -12.49
C VAL A 80 7.15 4.21 -12.88
N LYS A 81 7.94 3.16 -12.70
CA LYS A 81 7.51 1.79 -12.95
C LYS A 81 6.88 1.20 -11.69
N LEU A 82 5.62 0.79 -11.78
CA LEU A 82 4.95 0.02 -10.74
C LEU A 82 5.44 -1.44 -10.80
N ILE A 83 6.24 -1.85 -9.82
CA ILE A 83 6.81 -3.21 -9.74
C ILE A 83 5.79 -4.19 -9.15
N ASN A 84 5.11 -3.78 -8.07
CA ASN A 84 4.11 -4.58 -7.39
C ASN A 84 2.98 -3.69 -6.88
N HIS A 85 1.75 -4.21 -6.92
CA HIS A 85 0.59 -3.57 -6.32
C HIS A 85 -0.37 -4.64 -5.77
N LYS A 86 -0.27 -4.90 -4.48
CA LYS A 86 -1.27 -5.70 -3.76
C LYS A 86 -2.50 -4.85 -3.55
N ASN A 87 -3.64 -5.29 -4.06
CA ASN A 87 -4.90 -4.57 -3.96
C ASN A 87 -6.07 -5.55 -3.81
N GLU A 88 -7.17 -5.07 -3.20
CA GLU A 88 -8.40 -5.86 -3.02
C GLU A 88 -9.47 -5.54 -4.06
N ARG A 89 -9.40 -4.37 -4.72
CA ARG A 89 -10.48 -3.80 -5.54
C ARG A 89 -10.07 -3.47 -6.98
N GLY A 90 -8.98 -4.08 -7.45
CA GLY A 90 -8.49 -3.95 -8.82
C GLY A 90 -7.51 -2.79 -9.03
N GLN A 91 -7.25 -2.51 -10.31
CA GLN A 91 -6.06 -1.77 -10.77
C GLN A 91 -6.32 -0.28 -11.08
N LYS A 92 -7.48 0.28 -10.69
CA LYS A 92 -7.85 1.66 -11.04
C LYS A 92 -6.81 2.72 -10.62
N ALA A 93 -6.07 2.48 -9.54
CA ALA A 93 -5.03 3.40 -9.06
C ALA A 93 -3.70 3.31 -9.82
N GLU A 94 -3.51 2.33 -10.71
CA GLU A 94 -2.24 2.10 -11.41
C GLU A 94 -1.95 3.16 -12.48
N VAL A 95 -2.87 4.10 -12.70
CA VAL A 95 -2.65 5.33 -13.49
C VAL A 95 -1.87 6.41 -12.73
N ILE A 96 -1.75 6.31 -11.40
CA ILE A 96 -1.07 7.30 -10.55
C ILE A 96 0.40 7.54 -10.94
N PRO A 97 1.22 6.51 -11.22
CA PRO A 97 2.59 6.69 -11.71
C PRO A 97 2.68 7.65 -12.90
N GLN A 98 1.84 7.45 -13.92
CA GLN A 98 1.81 8.31 -15.11
C GLN A 98 1.39 9.75 -14.76
N LYS A 99 0.38 9.92 -13.89
CA LYS A 99 -0.03 11.25 -13.42
C LYS A 99 1.11 11.99 -12.72
N VAL A 100 1.90 11.29 -11.90
CA VAL A 100 3.06 11.88 -11.22
C VAL A 100 4.14 12.30 -12.23
N VAL A 101 4.45 11.45 -13.21
CA VAL A 101 5.40 11.79 -14.28
C VAL A 101 4.93 13.03 -15.05
N HIS A 102 3.64 13.13 -15.40
CA HIS A 102 3.13 14.31 -16.11
C HIS A 102 3.13 15.57 -15.24
N ALA A 103 2.77 15.45 -13.96
CA ALA A 103 2.68 16.59 -13.04
C ALA A 103 4.03 17.04 -12.49
N GLN A 104 5.07 16.19 -12.57
CA GLN A 104 6.35 16.39 -11.88
C GLN A 104 6.15 16.68 -10.38
N SER A 105 5.16 16.03 -9.78
CA SER A 105 4.71 16.30 -8.41
C SER A 105 3.94 15.11 -7.86
N LEU A 106 4.02 14.89 -6.54
CA LEU A 106 3.19 13.91 -5.84
C LEU A 106 1.79 14.45 -5.50
N GLN A 107 1.55 15.76 -5.69
CA GLN A 107 0.27 16.42 -5.43
C GLN A 107 -0.70 16.23 -6.60
N VAL A 108 -1.04 14.98 -6.88
CA VAL A 108 -2.02 14.61 -7.92
C VAL A 108 -3.29 14.04 -7.28
N ASP A 109 -4.43 14.24 -7.94
CA ASP A 109 -5.70 13.75 -7.43
C ASP A 109 -5.75 12.22 -7.39
N ALA A 110 -6.20 11.72 -6.25
CA ALA A 110 -6.51 10.32 -6.07
C ALA A 110 -7.66 9.88 -7.00
N VAL A 111 -7.65 8.61 -7.39
CA VAL A 111 -8.68 8.07 -8.28
C VAL A 111 -9.93 7.72 -7.48
N SER A 112 -11.09 8.21 -7.91
CA SER A 112 -12.38 7.91 -7.30
C SER A 112 -12.63 6.40 -7.25
N GLY A 113 -13.01 5.89 -6.08
CA GLY A 113 -13.18 4.45 -5.84
C GLY A 113 -11.86 3.68 -5.64
N ALA A 114 -10.70 4.32 -5.74
CA ALA A 114 -9.38 3.72 -5.51
C ALA A 114 -8.46 4.63 -4.67
N THR A 115 -9.04 5.49 -3.82
CA THR A 115 -8.33 6.52 -3.07
C THR A 115 -7.20 5.97 -2.20
N ASN A 116 -7.43 4.86 -1.47
CA ASN A 116 -6.41 4.28 -0.59
C ASN A 116 -5.23 3.72 -1.40
N SER A 117 -5.50 3.01 -2.50
CA SER A 117 -4.47 2.55 -3.42
C SER A 117 -3.71 3.71 -4.05
N SER A 118 -4.39 4.80 -4.42
CA SER A 118 -3.70 6.01 -4.93
C SER A 118 -2.73 6.57 -3.90
N LYS A 119 -3.16 6.70 -2.64
CA LYS A 119 -2.28 7.18 -1.55
C LYS A 119 -1.11 6.24 -1.30
N VAL A 120 -1.32 4.92 -1.30
CA VAL A 120 -0.26 3.92 -1.10
C VAL A 120 0.78 3.97 -2.22
N ILE A 121 0.35 4.09 -3.48
CA ILE A 121 1.28 4.26 -4.62
C ILE A 121 2.06 5.57 -4.48
N LEU A 122 1.38 6.69 -4.17
CA LEU A 122 2.06 7.97 -3.95
C LEU A 122 3.09 7.90 -2.82
N LYS A 123 2.76 7.20 -1.72
CA LYS A 123 3.70 7.01 -0.61
C LYS A 123 4.91 6.16 -1.00
N ALA A 124 4.71 5.14 -1.83
CA ALA A 124 5.83 4.35 -2.35
C ALA A 124 6.76 5.20 -3.25
N ILE A 125 6.20 6.10 -4.07
CA ILE A 125 6.97 7.04 -4.88
C ILE A 125 7.70 8.06 -4.00
N GLU A 126 7.05 8.61 -2.97
CA GLU A 126 7.68 9.50 -1.99
C GLU A 126 8.89 8.82 -1.34
N ASN A 127 8.73 7.60 -0.84
CA ASN A 127 9.80 6.83 -0.22
C ASN A 127 10.97 6.57 -1.19
N ALA A 128 10.67 6.32 -2.47
CA ALA A 128 11.71 6.19 -3.50
C ALA A 128 12.49 7.50 -3.66
N LEU A 129 11.82 8.63 -3.81
CA LEU A 129 12.47 9.93 -4.00
C LEU A 129 13.30 10.35 -2.77
N ILE A 130 12.77 10.19 -1.56
CA ILE A 130 13.50 10.48 -0.31
C ILE A 130 14.76 9.61 -0.19
N SER A 131 14.72 8.35 -0.65
CA SER A 131 15.93 7.51 -0.66
C SER A 131 17.03 8.04 -1.59
N GLY A 132 16.64 8.83 -2.61
CA GLY A 132 17.57 9.51 -3.51
C GLY A 132 18.14 10.80 -2.93
N GLU A 133 17.36 11.55 -2.16
CA GLU A 133 17.83 12.78 -1.46
C GLU A 133 18.96 12.49 -0.47
N ASN A 134 18.94 11.31 0.17
CA ASN A 134 19.91 10.90 1.18
C ASN A 134 21.18 10.24 0.60
N LYS A 135 21.38 10.30 -0.72
CA LYS A 135 22.59 9.79 -1.40
C LYS A 135 23.45 10.94 -1.89
#